data_AF-A0A3S3KCD8-F1
#
_entry.id   AF-A0A3S3KCD8-F1
#
_cell.length_a   1.000
_cell.length_b   1.000
_cell.length_c   1.000
_cell.angle_alpha   90.00
_cell.angle_beta   90.00
_cell.angle_gamma   90.00
#
_symmetry.space_group_name_H-M   'P 1'
#
loop_
_entity.id
_entity.type
_entity.pdbx_description
1 polymer ?
#
loop_
_entity_poly.entity_id
_entity_poly.type
_entity_poly.pdbx_seq_one_letter_code
_entity_poly.pdbx_strand_id
1 'polypeptide(L)'
;MTRLLPALHEGHAPVYLHQAFSDALDAFEGWEHRMDEPLVEFEGLSIPISSVFGRMRSCSDLLPIRILEDVAAIVPERLLASGEEPLTYADAARVLRALCVERLRNVEIPR
;
A
#
# COMPACT_ATOMS: atom_id res chain seq x y z
N MET A 1 -14.70 -1.68 18.22
CA MET A 1 -13.53 -1.74 17.32
C MET A 1 -13.21 -0.32 16.90
N THR A 2 -12.18 0.28 17.49
CA THR A 2 -11.62 1.55 17.00
C THR A 2 -11.01 1.27 15.62
N ARG A 3 -11.60 1.82 14.56
CA ARG A 3 -10.98 1.73 13.24
C ARG A 3 -9.77 2.67 13.26
N LEU A 4 -8.56 2.10 13.17
CA LEU A 4 -7.31 2.86 13.17
C LEU A 4 -7.14 3.71 11.90
N LEU A 5 -7.80 3.33 10.81
CA LEU A 5 -7.79 4.06 9.54
C LEU A 5 -9.23 4.44 9.11
N PRO A 6 -9.43 5.65 8.58
CA PRO A 6 -10.74 6.15 8.17
C PRO A 6 -11.35 5.31 7.05
N ALA A 7 -12.67 5.36 6.92
CA ALA A 7 -13.35 4.70 5.81
C ALA A 7 -13.28 5.46 4.51
N LEU A 8 -13.24 4.70 3.42
CA LEU A 8 -13.56 5.24 2.11
C LEU A 8 -15.02 5.70 2.13
N HIS A 9 -15.28 6.82 1.49
CA HIS A 9 -16.62 7.34 1.28
C HIS A 9 -16.96 7.18 -0.21
N GLU A 10 -17.92 6.30 -0.52
CA GLU A 10 -18.32 6.02 -1.91
C GLU A 10 -17.16 5.60 -2.83
N GLY A 11 -16.15 4.92 -2.27
CA GLY A 11 -14.94 4.51 -3.00
C GLY A 11 -13.79 5.53 -2.95
N HIS A 12 -14.02 6.73 -2.46
CA HIS A 12 -13.01 7.78 -2.38
C HIS A 12 -12.32 7.81 -1.02
N ALA A 13 -11.00 8.01 -1.03
CA ALA A 13 -10.21 8.15 0.18
C ALA A 13 -10.18 9.61 0.66
N PRO A 14 -10.24 9.86 1.98
CA PRO A 14 -9.90 11.17 2.51
C PRO A 14 -8.42 11.46 2.26
N VAL A 15 -8.05 12.75 2.13
CA VAL A 15 -6.69 13.20 1.81
C VAL A 15 -5.61 12.59 2.70
N TYR A 16 -5.87 12.46 3.99
CA TYR A 16 -4.91 11.87 4.94
C TYR A 16 -4.62 10.40 4.64
N LEU A 17 -5.58 9.66 4.10
CA LEU A 17 -5.37 8.27 3.71
C LEU A 17 -4.56 8.15 2.40
N HIS A 18 -4.66 9.13 1.49
CA HIS A 18 -3.75 9.24 0.34
C HIS A 18 -2.31 9.52 0.81
N GLN A 19 -2.13 10.42 1.78
CA GLN A 19 -0.80 10.68 2.35
C GLN A 19 -0.23 9.44 3.02
N ALA A 20 -1.02 8.76 3.85
CA ALA A 20 -0.60 7.52 4.50
C ALA A 20 -0.17 6.44 3.49
N PHE A 21 -0.82 6.37 2.33
CA PHE A 21 -0.42 5.46 1.26
C PHE A 21 0.93 5.82 0.66
N SER A 22 1.19 7.11 0.44
CA SER A 22 2.51 7.59 -0.02
C SER A 22 3.58 7.23 1.00
N ASP A 23 3.36 7.52 2.28
CA ASP A 23 4.32 7.23 3.34
C ASP A 23 4.56 5.72 3.47
N ALA A 24 3.51 4.90 3.29
CA ALA A 24 3.62 3.45 3.30
C ALA A 24 4.39 2.90 2.10
N LEU A 25 4.30 3.56 0.93
CA LEU A 25 5.04 3.20 -0.26
C LEU A 25 6.54 3.47 -0.07
N ASP A 26 6.88 4.66 0.42
CA ASP A 26 8.27 5.04 0.75
C ASP A 26 8.87 4.07 1.78
N ALA A 27 8.11 3.73 2.82
CA ALA A 27 8.52 2.76 3.83
C ALA A 27 8.67 1.33 3.28
N PHE A 28 7.84 0.95 2.29
CA PHE A 28 7.97 -0.34 1.62
C PHE A 28 9.25 -0.42 0.79
N GLU A 29 9.61 0.65 0.07
CA GLU A 29 10.83 0.71 -0.74
C GLU A 29 12.08 0.48 0.12
N GLY A 30 12.13 1.10 1.31
CA GLY A 30 13.22 0.93 2.26
C GLY A 30 13.18 -0.37 3.08
N TRP A 31 12.18 -1.24 2.90
CA TRP A 31 12.04 -2.45 3.71
C TRP A 31 13.07 -3.51 3.27
N GLU A 32 14.02 -3.85 4.15
CA GLU A 32 15.03 -4.88 3.90
C GLU A 32 14.58 -6.30 4.31
N HIS A 33 15.31 -7.33 3.88
CA HIS A 33 14.94 -8.72 4.13
C HIS A 33 15.17 -9.09 5.59
N ARG A 34 14.25 -9.86 6.21
CA ARG A 34 14.26 -10.24 7.63
C ARG A 34 14.07 -9.10 8.64
N MET A 35 13.69 -7.91 8.18
CA MET A 35 13.18 -6.87 9.06
C MET A 35 11.70 -7.07 9.34
N ASP A 36 11.25 -6.64 10.52
CA ASP A 36 9.84 -6.50 10.84
C ASP A 36 9.14 -5.55 9.85
N GLU A 37 7.81 -5.69 9.72
CA GLU A 37 7.01 -4.82 8.88
C GLU A 37 7.17 -3.34 9.27
N PRO A 38 7.49 -2.44 8.32
CA PRO A 38 7.52 -1.02 8.59
C PRO A 38 6.19 -0.49 9.10
N LEU A 39 6.27 0.50 9.98
CA LEU A 39 5.13 1.23 10.49
C LEU A 39 5.18 2.67 9.97
N VAL A 40 4.01 3.23 9.67
CA VAL A 40 3.86 4.65 9.36
C VAL A 40 3.02 5.34 10.44
N GLU A 41 3.28 6.61 10.69
CA GLU A 41 2.48 7.39 11.62
C GLU A 41 1.19 7.87 10.94
N PHE A 42 0.06 7.61 11.58
CA PHE A 42 -1.25 8.10 11.17
C PHE A 42 -2.01 8.63 12.38
N GLU A 43 -2.23 9.94 12.43
CA GLU A 43 -2.93 10.61 13.55
C GLU A 43 -2.35 10.24 14.94
N GLY A 44 -1.01 10.17 15.04
CA GLY A 44 -0.30 9.82 16.28
C GLY A 44 -0.26 8.32 16.62
N LEU A 45 -0.70 7.46 15.69
CA LEU A 45 -0.68 6.01 15.83
C LEU A 45 0.30 5.39 14.84
N SER A 46 1.07 4.40 15.28
CA SER A 46 1.93 3.61 14.40
C SER A 46 1.11 2.49 13.74
N ILE A 47 0.98 2.55 12.41
CA ILE A 47 0.14 1.65 11.60
C ILE A 47 1.04 0.82 10.66
N PRO A 48 0.88 -0.51 10.60
CA PRO A 48 1.60 -1.34 9.63
C PRO A 48 1.23 -0.98 8.19
N ILE A 49 2.23 -0.90 7.31
CA ILE A 49 2.03 -0.51 5.90
C ILE A 49 1.03 -1.40 5.15
N SER A 50 1.01 -2.70 5.44
CA SER A 50 0.05 -3.65 4.86
C SER A 50 -1.39 -3.32 5.24
N SER A 51 -1.61 -2.72 6.41
CA SER A 51 -2.93 -2.25 6.86
C SER A 51 -3.38 -1.02 6.06
N VAL A 52 -2.46 -0.11 5.73
CA VAL A 52 -2.73 1.05 4.87
C VAL A 52 -3.12 0.58 3.47
N PHE A 53 -2.30 -0.26 2.83
CA PHE A 53 -2.62 -0.83 1.51
C PHE A 53 -3.94 -1.62 1.57
N GLY A 54 -4.16 -2.41 2.61
CA GLY A 54 -5.42 -3.13 2.82
C GLY A 54 -6.65 -2.24 2.93
N ARG A 55 -6.48 -1.03 3.44
CA ARG A 55 -7.56 -0.06 3.54
C ARG A 55 -7.95 0.51 2.19
N MET A 56 -6.99 0.65 1.29
CA MET A 56 -7.15 1.25 -0.04
C MET A 56 -7.51 0.28 -1.16
N ARG A 57 -7.64 -1.02 -0.88
CA ARG A 57 -7.95 -2.09 -1.87
C ARG A 57 -9.25 -1.93 -2.68
N SER A 58 -10.10 -0.98 -2.32
CA SER A 58 -11.35 -0.64 -2.99
C SER A 58 -11.49 0.87 -3.23
N CYS A 59 -10.36 1.58 -3.24
CA CYS A 59 -10.31 3.00 -3.55
C CYS A 59 -10.38 3.20 -5.07
N SER A 60 -11.41 3.88 -5.54
CA SER A 60 -11.66 4.16 -6.96
C SER A 60 -10.94 5.41 -7.46
N ASP A 61 -10.21 6.11 -6.58
CA ASP A 61 -9.40 7.25 -6.98
C ASP A 61 -8.30 6.82 -7.95
N LEU A 62 -8.10 7.64 -8.98
CA LEU A 62 -7.03 7.43 -9.95
C LEU A 62 -5.67 7.62 -9.28
N LEU A 63 -4.71 6.79 -9.66
CA LEU A 63 -3.35 6.87 -9.15
C LEU A 63 -2.65 8.10 -9.78
N PRO A 64 -2.16 9.06 -8.98
CA PRO A 64 -1.41 10.19 -9.51
C PRO A 64 -0.12 9.73 -10.17
N ILE A 65 0.32 10.40 -11.24
CA ILE A 65 1.49 10.00 -12.04
C ILE A 65 2.76 9.81 -11.20
N ARG A 66 2.98 10.65 -10.19
CA ARG A 66 4.11 10.52 -9.27
C ARG A 66 4.07 9.19 -8.51
N ILE A 67 2.92 8.87 -7.93
CA ILE A 67 2.75 7.62 -7.18
C ILE A 67 2.84 6.41 -8.12
N LEU A 68 2.38 6.56 -9.37
CA LEU A 68 2.53 5.52 -10.38
C LEU A 68 4.02 5.22 -10.68
N GLU A 69 4.86 6.26 -10.81
CA GLU A 69 6.30 6.11 -11.02
C GLU A 69 6.96 5.37 -9.84
N ASP A 70 6.62 5.77 -8.61
CA ASP A 70 7.13 5.14 -7.38
C ASP A 70 6.69 3.66 -7.28
N VAL A 71 5.43 3.37 -7.61
CA VAL A 71 4.90 2.00 -7.64
C VAL A 71 5.59 1.17 -8.73
N ALA A 72 5.86 1.74 -9.91
CA ALA A 72 6.53 1.06 -11.01
C ALA A 72 8.01 0.74 -10.72
N ALA A 73 8.67 1.52 -9.86
CA ALA A 73 10.03 1.23 -9.39
C ALA A 73 10.09 -0.02 -8.50
N ILE A 74 9.00 -0.31 -7.78
CA ILE A 74 8.92 -1.37 -6.77
C ILE A 74 8.27 -2.64 -7.33
N VAL A 75 7.19 -2.47 -8.09
CA VAL A 75 6.31 -3.55 -8.51
C VAL A 75 6.63 -3.94 -9.95
N PRO A 76 6.89 -5.24 -10.23
CA PRO A 76 7.07 -5.69 -11.60
C PRO A 76 5.86 -5.36 -12.48
N GLU A 77 6.09 -4.76 -13.64
CA GLU A 77 5.07 -4.27 -14.58
C GLU A 77 3.94 -5.30 -14.85
N ARG A 78 4.29 -6.58 -14.98
CA ARG A 78 3.33 -7.69 -15.17
C ARG A 78 2.24 -7.81 -14.08
N LEU A 79 2.49 -7.27 -12.89
CA LEU A 79 1.55 -7.33 -11.76
C LEU A 79 0.61 -6.12 -11.72
N LEU A 80 0.96 -5.03 -12.39
CA LEU A 80 0.16 -3.79 -12.45
C LEU A 80 -0.67 -3.68 -13.73
N ALA A 81 -0.62 -4.66 -14.63
CA ALA A 81 -1.25 -4.56 -15.93
C ALA A 81 -2.79 -4.41 -15.82
N SER A 82 -3.28 -3.17 -15.82
CA SER A 82 -4.55 -2.80 -16.45
C SER A 82 -4.26 -2.54 -17.93
N GLY A 83 -5.22 -2.80 -18.82
CA GLY A 83 -5.05 -2.59 -20.26
C GLY A 83 -4.92 -1.11 -20.64
N GLU A 84 -5.89 -0.57 -21.37
CA GLU A 84 -5.93 0.86 -21.74
C GLU A 84 -6.46 1.76 -20.60
N GLU A 85 -6.95 1.18 -19.50
CA GLU A 85 -7.59 1.92 -18.42
C GLU A 85 -6.57 2.50 -17.43
N PRO A 86 -6.80 3.73 -16.94
CA PRO A 86 -5.92 4.36 -15.96
C PRO A 86 -5.93 3.60 -14.63
N LEU A 87 -4.75 3.42 -14.04
CA LEU A 87 -4.60 2.72 -12.77
C LEU A 87 -5.23 3.48 -11.62
N THR A 88 -5.84 2.74 -10.69
CA THR A 88 -6.40 3.28 -9.45
C THR A 88 -5.52 2.96 -8.26
N TYR A 89 -5.75 3.66 -7.14
CA TYR A 89 -5.18 3.28 -5.85
C TYR A 89 -5.50 1.84 -5.47
N ALA A 90 -6.70 1.34 -5.78
CA ALA A 90 -7.04 -0.04 -5.48
C ALA A 90 -6.16 -1.06 -6.20
N ASP A 91 -5.74 -0.77 -7.44
CA ASP A 91 -4.91 -1.68 -8.23
C ASP A 91 -3.52 -1.80 -7.60
N ALA A 92 -2.87 -0.67 -7.33
CA ALA A 92 -1.59 -0.63 -6.62
C ALA A 92 -1.69 -1.25 -5.21
N ALA A 93 -2.73 -0.89 -4.44
CA ALA A 93 -2.93 -1.35 -3.07
C ALA A 93 -3.06 -2.87 -2.96
N ARG A 94 -3.73 -3.53 -3.91
CA ARG A 94 -3.86 -4.99 -3.91
C ARG A 94 -2.51 -5.68 -4.11
N VAL A 95 -1.72 -5.18 -5.06
CA VAL A 95 -0.40 -5.75 -5.36
C VAL A 95 0.57 -5.52 -4.20
N LEU A 96 0.69 -4.29 -3.72
CA LEU A 96 1.58 -3.94 -2.61
C LEU A 96 1.23 -4.72 -1.34
N ARG A 97 -0.06 -4.89 -1.03
CA ARG A 97 -0.49 -5.74 0.08
C ARG A 97 -0.09 -7.20 -0.10
N ALA A 98 -0.23 -7.74 -1.31
CA ALA A 98 0.19 -9.12 -1.60
C ALA A 98 1.71 -9.29 -1.37
N LEU A 99 2.50 -8.34 -1.85
CA LEU A 99 3.96 -8.33 -1.64
C LEU A 99 4.33 -8.26 -0.14
N CYS A 100 3.61 -7.46 0.65
CA CYS A 100 3.81 -7.43 2.11
C CYS A 100 3.56 -8.81 2.73
N VAL A 101 2.45 -9.46 2.38
CA VAL A 101 2.08 -10.78 2.92
C VAL A 101 3.10 -11.86 2.51
N GLU A 102 3.54 -11.85 1.26
CA GLU A 102 4.57 -12.77 0.77
C GLU A 102 5.88 -12.59 1.51
N ARG A 103 6.30 -11.33 1.71
CA ARG A 103 7.53 -11.01 2.43
C ARG A 103 7.48 -11.49 3.87
N LEU A 104 6.38 -11.23 4.58
CA LEU A 104 6.19 -11.67 5.97
C LEU A 104 6.25 -13.19 6.11
N ARG A 105 5.58 -13.93 5.23
CA ARG A 105 5.62 -15.41 5.21
C ARG A 105 7.03 -15.95 4.98
N ASN A 106 7.83 -15.26 4.19
CA ASN A 106 9.22 -15.66 3.91
C ASN A 106 10.20 -15.35 5.06
N VAL A 107 9.81 -14.50 6.01
CA VAL A 107 10.58 -14.29 7.26
C VAL A 107 10.36 -15.47 8.23
N GLU A 108 9.19 -16.12 8.19
CA GLU A 108 8.79 -17.17 9.13
C GLU A 108 9.39 -18.57 8.87
N ILE A 109 10.30 -18.75 7.89
CA ILE A 109 10.95 -20.05 7.63
C ILE A 109 12.44 -20.02 8.06
N PRO A 110 12.76 -20.24 9.34
CA PRO A 110 14.06 -20.75 9.71
C PRO A 110 14.12 -22.24 9.34
N ARG A 111 15.11 -22.63 8.52
CA ARG A 111 15.51 -24.04 8.36
C ARG A 111 16.23 -24.54 9.60
#